data_AF-A0A1C3PCV1-F1
#
_entry.id   AF-A0A1C3PCV1-F1
#
_cell.length_a   1.000
_cell.length_b   1.000
_cell.length_c   1.000
_cell.angle_alpha   90.00
_cell.angle_beta   90.00
_cell.angle_gamma   90.00
#
_symmetry.space_group_name_H-M   'P 1'
#
loop_
_entity.id
_entity.type
_entity.pdbx_description
1 polymer ?
#
loop_
_entity_poly.entity_id
_entity_poly.type
_entity_poly.pdbx_seq_one_letter_code
_entity_poly.pdbx_strand_id
1 'polypeptide(L)' 'MEGRLNGYVKSVVLLEQAWVRDGKLTIRALLEQAGSSLGEKIEVGRFARFNVKTA' A
#
# COMPACT_ATOMS: atom_id res chain seq x y z
N MET A 1 18.39 -15.43 -0.50
CA MET A 1 16.94 -15.70 -0.37
C MET A 1 16.18 -14.46 0.11
N GLU A 2 16.76 -13.65 0.99
CA GLU A 2 16.13 -12.44 1.57
C GLU A 2 15.64 -11.42 0.53
N GLY A 3 16.41 -11.16 -0.54
CA GLY A 3 16.00 -10.19 -1.57
C GLY A 3 14.72 -10.59 -2.32
N ARG A 4 14.51 -11.90 -2.56
CA ARG A 4 13.30 -12.42 -3.21
C ARG A 4 12.09 -12.31 -2.29
N LEU A 5 12.27 -12.57 -1.00
CA LEU A 5 11.23 -12.42 0.01
C LEU A 5 10.82 -10.95 0.15
N ASN A 6 11.78 -10.04 0.23
CA ASN A 6 11.52 -8.60 0.31
C ASN A 6 10.76 -8.08 -0.93
N GLY A 7 11.16 -8.52 -2.13
CA GLY A 7 10.46 -8.19 -3.37
C GLY A 7 9.02 -8.71 -3.41
N TYR A 8 8.79 -9.92 -2.86
CA TYR A 8 7.45 -10.46 -2.71
C TYR A 8 6.60 -9.63 -1.74
N VAL A 9 7.12 -9.29 -0.55
CA VAL A 9 6.40 -8.45 0.43
C VAL A 9 5.93 -7.13 -0.21
N LYS A 10 6.82 -6.45 -0.94
CA LYS A 10 6.49 -5.20 -1.64
C LYS A 10 5.45 -5.35 -2.76
N SER A 11 5.22 -6.56 -3.28
CA SER A 11 4.26 -6.79 -4.36
C SER A 11 2.88 -7.23 -3.84
N VAL A 12 2.80 -7.95 -2.72
CA VAL A 12 1.52 -8.45 -2.17
C VAL A 12 0.99 -7.67 -0.96
N VAL A 13 1.85 -7.07 -0.14
CA VAL A 13 1.40 -6.37 1.08
C VAL A 13 1.06 -4.92 0.74
N LEU A 14 -0.23 -4.58 0.79
CA LEU A 14 -0.73 -3.24 0.41
C LEU A 14 0.06 -2.09 1.05
N LEU A 15 0.37 -2.18 2.35
CA LEU A 15 1.07 -1.11 3.08
C LEU A 15 2.52 -0.91 2.62
N GLU A 16 3.15 -1.96 2.08
CA GLU A 16 4.55 -1.96 1.61
C GLU A 16 4.66 -1.68 0.10
N GLN A 17 3.53 -1.62 -0.60
CA GLN A 17 3.48 -1.27 -2.01
C GLN A 17 3.81 0.21 -2.22
N ALA A 18 4.50 0.50 -3.31
CA ALA A 18 4.69 1.86 -3.80
C ALA A 18 3.34 2.46 -4.24
N TRP A 19 3.12 3.73 -3.92
CA TRP A 19 1.91 4.43 -4.28
C TRP A 19 1.86 4.73 -5.77
N VAL A 20 0.71 4.48 -6.40
CA VAL A 20 0.54 4.60 -7.86
C VAL A 20 0.78 6.03 -8.39
N ARG A 21 0.58 7.07 -7.57
CA ARG A 21 0.76 8.46 -7.99
C ARG A 21 2.17 8.99 -7.73
N ASP A 22 2.83 8.47 -6.69
CA ASP A 22 4.24 8.75 -6.41
C ASP A 22 4.91 7.47 -5.93
N GLY A 23 5.64 6.82 -6.83
CA GLY A 23 6.32 5.55 -6.58
C GLY A 23 7.48 5.64 -5.59
N LYS A 24 7.83 6.85 -5.11
CA LYS A 24 8.79 7.03 -4.02
C LYS A 24 8.17 6.81 -2.64
N LEU A 25 6.85 6.94 -2.52
CA LEU A 25 6.12 6.77 -1.28
C LEU A 25 5.50 5.38 -1.21
N THR A 26 5.50 4.78 -0.02
CA THR A 26 4.68 3.60 0.25
C THR A 26 3.27 4.02 0.67
N ILE A 27 2.29 3.11 0.53
CA ILE A 27 0.94 3.35 1.04
C ILE A 27 0.96 3.62 2.55
N ARG A 28 1.84 2.97 3.32
CA ARG A 28 2.04 3.26 4.75
C ARG A 28 2.43 4.73 4.99
N ALA A 29 3.47 5.20 4.30
CA ALA A 29 3.94 6.58 4.43
C ALA A 29 2.85 7.59 4.04
N LEU A 30 2.05 7.26 3.01
CA LEU A 30 0.89 8.08 2.62
C LEU A 30 -0.15 8.19 3.74
N LEU A 31 -0.49 7.08 4.42
CA LEU A 31 -1.46 7.09 5.52
C LEU A 31 -0.94 7.91 6.72
N GLU A 32 0.34 7.81 7.04
CA GLU A 32 0.98 8.58 8.11
C GLU A 32 0.97 10.09 7.81
N GLN A 33 1.29 10.48 6.57
CA GLN A 33 1.22 11.88 6.12
C GLN A 33 -0.20 12.44 6.15
N ALA A 34 -1.18 11.66 5.70
CA ALA A 34 -2.58 12.04 5.74
C ALA A 34 -3.08 12.18 7.19
N GLY A 35 -2.72 11.24 8.07
CA GLY A 35 -3.08 11.31 9.48
C GLY A 35 -2.45 12.50 10.20
N SER A 36 -1.19 12.82 9.89
CA SER A 36 -0.51 14.01 10.42
C SER A 36 -1.17 15.31 9.97
N SER A 37 -1.68 15.35 8.74
CA SER A 37 -2.37 16.53 8.17
C SER A 37 -3.76 16.73 8.75
N LEU A 38 -4.44 15.65 9.13
CA LEU A 38 -5.81 15.67 9.68
C LEU A 38 -5.84 15.70 11.21
N GLY A 39 -4.72 15.41 11.88
CA GLY A 39 -4.63 15.35 13.34
C GLY A 39 -5.21 14.06 13.94
N GLU A 40 -5.51 13.06 13.11
CA GLU A 40 -6.11 11.79 13.52
C GLU A 40 -5.41 10.61 12.85
N LYS A 41 -5.39 9.45 13.52
CA LYS A 41 -4.77 8.23 12.98
C LYS A 41 -5.66 7.64 11.87
N ILE A 42 -5.08 7.39 10.70
CA ILE A 42 -5.79 6.79 9.56
C ILE A 42 -5.25 5.39 9.30
N GLU A 43 -6.16 4.42 9.16
CA GLU A 43 -5.82 3.03 8.93
C GLU A 43 -6.71 2.40 7.85
N VAL A 44 -6.16 1.44 7.12
CA VAL A 44 -6.93 0.61 6.18
C VAL A 44 -7.45 -0.61 6.92
N GLY A 45 -8.74 -0.66 7.19
CA GLY A 45 -9.36 -1.79 7.89
C GLY A 45 -9.50 -3.05 7.03
N ARG A 46 -10.03 -2.91 5.81
CA ARG A 46 -10.22 -4.01 4.85
C ARG A 46 -10.38 -3.48 3.42
N PHE A 47 -9.99 -4.27 2.44
CA PHE A 47 -10.18 -3.96 1.03
C PHE A 47 -10.55 -5.23 0.25
N ALA A 48 -11.24 -5.06 -0.88
CA ALA A 48 -11.52 -6.12 -1.84
C ALA A 48 -11.20 -5.59 -3.24
N ARG A 49 -10.55 -6.42 -4.06
CA ARG A 49 -10.31 -6.14 -5.48
C ARG A 49 -11.01 -7.20 -6.32
N PHE A 50 -12.05 -6.80 -7.02
CA PHE A 50 -12.71 -7.64 -8.02
C PHE A 50 -12.06 -7.38 -9.38
N ASN A 51 -11.72 -8.45 -10.08
CA ASN A 51 -11.27 -8.37 -11.47
C ASN A 51 -12.17 -9.31 -12.28
N VAL A 52 -13.10 -8.72 -13.03
CA VAL A 52 -13.95 -9.48 -13.93
C VAL A 52 -13.15 -9.65 -15.21
N LYS A 53 -12.65 -10.86 -15.46
CA LYS A 53 -12.11 -11.20 -16.78
C LYS A 53 -13.27 -11.11 -17.77
N THR A 54 -13.26 -10.09 -18.62
CA THR A 54 -14.04 -10.10 -19.85
C THR A 54 -13.46 -11.20 -20.73
N ALA A 55 -14.32 -12.11 -21.19
CA ALA A 55 -13.99 -13.18 -22.12
C ALA A 55 -13.40 -12.65 -23.43
#